data_AF-A0A3N0XWP0-F1
#
_entry.id   AF-A0A3N0XWP0-F1
#
_cell.length_a   1.000
_cell.length_b   1.000
_cell.length_c   1.000
_cell.angle_alpha   90.00
_cell.angle_beta   90.00
_cell.angle_gamma   90.00
#
_symmetry.space_group_name_H-M   'P 1'
#
loop_
_entity.id
_entity.type
_entity.pdbx_description
1 polymer ?
#
loop_
_entity_poly.entity_id
_entity_poly.type
_entity_poly.pdbx_seq_one_letter_code
_entity_poly.pdbx_strand_id
1 'polypeptide(L)'
;MCEWSVLDDYESVIRRLVEELGYTCKQVQEVLQQQYGLGRGSSISSISKFCASRNVHRFDYARIRRDGVDAVVRPAVTVCGPVYGRTMMTGMLRASGYRLGERAVRRALAQITPQYTQMRREGTVRHTNPHVYYAVCFNGFLDIDDPFGKHCVSAIASKCCMVGLQNFIPAWNAHTIPSKGIPDALFAAHLRTARIPPQFFPLAEELAADYIRNGGTLTYPAPFGRDPLDGHPDLQVQKETLLLSTCSYDEMFYDCLLGHVAYSGKVWRHMLTLHVDWSNS
;
A
#
# COMPACT_ATOMS: atom_id res chain seq x y z
N MET A 1 -17.15 -47.87 -15.28
CA MET A 1 -17.90 -46.60 -15.39
C MET A 1 -17.32 -45.64 -14.37
N CYS A 2 -16.71 -44.53 -14.81
CA CYS A 2 -16.00 -43.60 -13.91
C CYS A 2 -16.98 -42.84 -13.01
N GLU A 3 -16.77 -42.90 -11.68
CA GLU A 3 -17.58 -42.25 -10.63
C GLU A 3 -17.67 -40.71 -10.68
N TRP A 4 -17.09 -40.04 -11.70
CA TRP A 4 -17.02 -38.58 -11.80
C TRP A 4 -17.93 -37.96 -12.87
N SER A 5 -18.74 -38.74 -13.60
CA SER A 5 -19.50 -38.23 -14.77
C SER A 5 -20.39 -37.03 -14.44
N VAL A 6 -20.83 -36.92 -13.19
CA VAL A 6 -21.66 -35.82 -12.69
C VAL A 6 -20.86 -34.53 -12.49
N LEU A 7 -19.56 -34.61 -12.20
CA LEU A 7 -18.69 -33.43 -12.05
C LEU A 7 -18.21 -32.88 -13.39
N ASP A 8 -18.24 -33.70 -14.46
CA ASP A 8 -17.89 -33.26 -15.81
C ASP A 8 -18.81 -32.12 -16.29
N ASP A 9 -20.10 -32.19 -15.98
CA ASP A 9 -21.09 -31.15 -16.29
C ASP A 9 -20.79 -29.80 -15.59
N TYR A 10 -19.99 -29.82 -14.52
CA TYR A 10 -19.61 -28.64 -13.74
C TYR A 10 -18.14 -28.27 -13.93
N GLU A 11 -17.42 -28.83 -14.91
CA GLU A 11 -15.99 -28.60 -15.10
C GLU A 11 -15.66 -27.10 -15.19
N SER A 12 -16.39 -26.35 -16.01
CA SER A 12 -16.18 -24.91 -16.21
C SER A 12 -16.34 -24.12 -14.90
N VAL A 13 -17.34 -24.49 -14.10
CA VAL A 13 -17.60 -23.90 -12.78
C VAL A 13 -16.46 -24.26 -11.83
N ILE A 14 -16.05 -25.53 -11.76
CA ILE A 14 -14.99 -25.99 -10.87
C ILE A 14 -13.65 -25.32 -11.22
N ARG A 15 -13.32 -25.20 -12.51
CA ARG A 15 -12.13 -24.48 -12.99
C ARG A 15 -12.16 -23.03 -12.55
N ARG A 16 -13.26 -22.32 -12.78
CA ARG A 16 -13.44 -20.94 -12.32
C ARG A 16 -13.27 -20.81 -10.79
N LEU A 17 -13.93 -21.65 -10.01
CA LEU A 17 -13.84 -21.61 -8.55
C LEU A 17 -12.41 -21.86 -8.04
N VAL A 18 -11.68 -22.80 -8.65
CA VAL A 18 -10.34 -23.19 -8.20
C VAL A 18 -9.24 -22.28 -8.78
N GLU A 19 -9.19 -22.12 -10.10
CA GLU A 19 -8.10 -21.44 -10.82
C GLU A 19 -8.24 -19.92 -10.80
N GLU A 20 -9.47 -19.38 -10.88
CA GLU A 20 -9.70 -17.93 -10.83
C GLU A 20 -9.95 -17.45 -9.40
N LEU A 21 -10.92 -18.06 -8.70
CA LEU A 21 -11.33 -17.60 -7.37
C LEU A 21 -10.48 -18.18 -6.23
N GLY A 22 -9.79 -19.30 -6.45
CA GLY A 22 -8.83 -19.86 -5.46
C GLY A 22 -9.49 -20.58 -4.31
N TYR A 23 -10.63 -21.20 -4.57
CA TYR A 23 -11.40 -21.94 -3.57
C TYR A 23 -10.68 -23.25 -3.24
N THR A 24 -10.82 -23.69 -1.99
CA THR A 24 -10.44 -25.05 -1.58
C THR A 24 -11.48 -26.05 -2.03
N CYS A 25 -11.13 -27.34 -2.11
CA CYS A 25 -12.09 -28.38 -2.48
C CYS A 25 -13.31 -28.43 -1.52
N LYS A 26 -13.14 -28.03 -0.26
CA LYS A 26 -14.25 -27.86 0.71
C LYS A 26 -15.18 -26.72 0.29
N GLN A 27 -14.64 -25.55 -0.06
CA GLN A 27 -15.44 -24.41 -0.51
C GLN A 27 -16.13 -24.69 -1.86
N VAL A 28 -15.45 -25.42 -2.76
CA VAL A 28 -16.06 -25.88 -4.01
C VAL A 28 -17.25 -26.79 -3.73
N GLN A 29 -17.10 -27.75 -2.79
CA GLN A 29 -18.22 -28.59 -2.35
C GLN A 29 -19.38 -27.75 -1.81
N GLU A 30 -19.11 -26.81 -0.91
CA GLU A 30 -20.14 -25.93 -0.32
C GLU A 30 -20.90 -25.16 -1.41
N VAL A 31 -20.19 -24.59 -2.40
CA VAL A 31 -20.81 -23.90 -3.53
C VAL A 31 -21.64 -24.83 -4.40
N LEU A 32 -21.11 -26.00 -4.77
CA LEU A 32 -21.83 -26.97 -5.61
C LEU A 32 -23.11 -27.48 -4.92
N GLN A 33 -23.07 -27.66 -3.60
CA GLN A 33 -24.24 -28.08 -2.82
C GLN A 33 -25.27 -26.96 -2.64
N GLN A 34 -24.83 -25.75 -2.28
CA GLN A 34 -25.73 -24.65 -1.94
C GLN A 34 -26.32 -23.94 -3.16
N GLN A 35 -25.51 -23.71 -4.20
CA GLN A 35 -25.92 -22.92 -5.36
C GLN A 35 -26.41 -23.79 -6.53
N TYR A 36 -25.89 -25.01 -6.65
CA TYR A 36 -26.19 -25.91 -7.78
C TYR A 36 -26.95 -27.17 -7.38
N GLY A 37 -27.30 -27.33 -6.09
CA GLY A 37 -28.09 -28.46 -5.59
C GLY A 37 -27.39 -29.81 -5.67
N LEU A 38 -26.07 -29.85 -5.87
CA LEU A 38 -25.33 -31.08 -6.16
C LEU A 38 -24.97 -31.83 -4.87
N GLY A 39 -25.91 -32.60 -4.34
CA GLY A 39 -25.72 -33.36 -3.09
C GLY A 39 -24.90 -34.65 -3.22
N ARG A 40 -25.14 -35.47 -4.25
CA ARG A 40 -24.44 -36.75 -4.48
C ARG A 40 -23.32 -36.57 -5.52
N GLY A 41 -22.16 -37.20 -5.27
CA GLY A 41 -20.99 -37.13 -6.17
C GLY A 41 -20.03 -35.95 -5.93
N SER A 42 -20.42 -34.97 -5.11
CA SER A 42 -19.65 -33.75 -4.80
C SER A 42 -18.75 -33.83 -3.57
N SER A 43 -18.36 -35.04 -3.14
CA SER A 43 -17.50 -35.17 -1.96
C SER A 43 -16.15 -34.46 -2.17
N ILE A 44 -15.50 -34.01 -1.08
CA ILE A 44 -14.17 -33.39 -1.15
C ILE A 44 -13.17 -34.30 -1.88
N SER A 45 -13.24 -35.62 -1.62
CA SER A 45 -12.36 -36.60 -2.27
C SER A 45 -12.65 -36.71 -3.77
N SER A 46 -13.93 -36.63 -4.15
CA SER A 46 -14.36 -36.62 -5.55
C SER A 46 -13.82 -35.43 -6.32
N ILE A 47 -14.04 -34.23 -5.76
CA ILE A 47 -13.57 -32.98 -6.34
C ILE A 47 -12.04 -32.96 -6.39
N SER A 48 -11.36 -33.46 -5.36
CA SER A 48 -9.89 -33.52 -5.34
C SER A 48 -9.35 -34.44 -6.44
N LYS A 49 -9.95 -35.62 -6.64
CA LYS A 49 -9.54 -36.57 -7.70
C LYS A 49 -9.86 -36.02 -9.08
N PHE A 50 -11.01 -35.36 -9.25
CA PHE A 50 -11.39 -34.66 -10.47
C PHE A 50 -10.40 -33.55 -10.83
N CYS A 51 -10.07 -32.66 -9.88
CA CYS A 51 -9.10 -31.59 -10.11
C CYS A 51 -7.72 -32.16 -10.47
N ALA A 52 -7.29 -33.23 -9.80
CA ALA A 52 -6.01 -33.88 -10.10
C ALA A 52 -5.98 -34.50 -11.51
N SER A 53 -7.05 -35.17 -11.95
CA SER A 53 -7.10 -35.80 -13.27
C SER A 53 -7.18 -34.79 -14.41
N ARG A 54 -7.73 -33.59 -14.16
CA ARG A 54 -7.89 -32.51 -15.15
C ARG A 54 -6.84 -31.39 -15.03
N ASN A 55 -5.81 -31.60 -14.22
CA ASN A 55 -4.71 -30.66 -13.96
C ASN A 55 -5.19 -29.28 -13.47
N VAL A 56 -6.27 -29.26 -12.68
CA VAL A 56 -6.87 -28.06 -12.09
C VAL A 56 -6.20 -27.78 -10.75
N HIS A 57 -5.54 -26.62 -10.64
CA HIS A 57 -4.76 -26.28 -9.46
C HIS A 57 -5.09 -24.89 -8.92
N ARG A 58 -5.20 -24.81 -7.58
CA ARG A 58 -5.44 -23.55 -6.86
C ARG A 58 -4.26 -22.56 -6.98
N PHE A 59 -3.06 -23.09 -7.13
CA PHE A 59 -1.80 -22.34 -7.16
C PHE A 59 -1.00 -22.73 -8.39
N ASP A 60 -0.22 -21.79 -8.91
CA ASP A 60 0.52 -21.93 -10.16
C ASP A 60 1.78 -22.82 -10.06
N TYR A 61 1.93 -23.61 -8.98
CA TYR A 61 3.11 -24.46 -8.79
C TYR A 61 3.32 -25.49 -9.91
N ALA A 62 2.24 -25.95 -10.54
CA ALA A 62 2.32 -26.82 -11.70
C ALA A 62 2.90 -26.11 -12.93
N ARG A 63 2.62 -24.80 -13.09
CA ARG A 63 3.10 -23.96 -14.20
C ARG A 63 4.55 -23.49 -14.00
N ILE A 64 4.95 -23.27 -12.74
CA ILE A 64 6.20 -22.58 -12.39
C ILE A 64 7.36 -23.57 -12.09
N ARG A 65 7.07 -24.88 -11.95
CA ARG A 65 8.00 -25.92 -11.42
C ARG A 65 8.45 -25.63 -9.97
N ARG A 66 9.00 -26.62 -9.26
CA ARG A 66 9.35 -26.49 -7.83
C ARG A 66 10.37 -25.39 -7.54
N ASP A 67 11.27 -25.12 -8.48
CA ASP A 67 12.38 -24.17 -8.29
C ASP A 67 12.08 -22.77 -8.88
N GLY A 68 10.97 -22.62 -9.63
CA GLY A 68 10.64 -21.35 -10.28
C GLY A 68 10.01 -20.31 -9.36
N VAL A 69 9.64 -20.68 -8.12
CA VAL A 69 9.10 -19.71 -7.15
C VAL A 69 10.14 -18.63 -6.86
N ASP A 70 11.41 -18.99 -6.73
CA ASP A 70 12.49 -18.03 -6.48
C ASP A 70 12.71 -17.11 -7.67
N ALA A 71 12.59 -17.64 -8.89
CA ALA A 71 12.70 -16.86 -10.13
C ALA A 71 11.57 -15.82 -10.27
N VAL A 72 10.39 -16.11 -9.72
CA VAL A 72 9.24 -15.18 -9.70
C VAL A 72 9.35 -14.19 -8.55
N VAL A 73 9.79 -14.62 -7.37
CA VAL A 73 9.89 -13.77 -6.17
C VAL A 73 11.08 -12.80 -6.26
N ARG A 74 12.21 -13.20 -6.87
CA ARG A 74 13.42 -12.37 -6.93
C ARG A 74 13.21 -11.02 -7.63
N PRO A 75 12.59 -10.94 -8.83
CA PRO A 75 12.27 -9.65 -9.43
C PRO A 75 11.31 -8.80 -8.57
N ALA A 76 10.33 -9.43 -7.93
CA ALA A 76 9.39 -8.72 -7.05
C ALA A 76 10.07 -8.13 -5.81
N VAL A 77 11.07 -8.83 -5.25
CA VAL A 77 11.94 -8.30 -4.18
C VAL A 77 12.75 -7.11 -4.66
N THR A 78 13.28 -7.13 -5.90
CA THR A 78 14.00 -5.98 -6.47
C THR A 78 13.10 -4.75 -6.61
N VAL A 79 11.83 -4.94 -6.97
CA VAL A 79 10.87 -3.85 -7.17
C VAL A 79 10.35 -3.28 -5.85
N CYS A 80 9.98 -4.13 -4.88
CA CYS A 80 9.30 -3.70 -3.65
C CYS A 80 10.24 -3.62 -2.43
N GLY A 81 11.47 -4.10 -2.57
CA GLY A 81 12.45 -4.21 -1.49
C GLY A 81 12.28 -5.46 -0.61
N PRO A 82 13.33 -5.80 0.16
CA PRO A 82 13.39 -7.02 0.98
C PRO A 82 12.51 -6.98 2.25
N VAL A 83 11.93 -5.82 2.58
CA VAL A 83 11.06 -5.59 3.75
C VAL A 83 9.63 -6.11 3.53
N TYR A 84 9.22 -6.35 2.28
CA TYR A 84 7.92 -6.95 2.00
C TYR A 84 7.85 -8.39 2.56
N GLY A 85 6.92 -8.62 3.48
CA GLY A 85 6.76 -9.92 4.13
C GLY A 85 6.04 -10.92 3.26
N ARG A 86 5.97 -12.19 3.70
CA ARG A 86 5.30 -13.25 2.93
C ARG A 86 3.88 -12.86 2.49
N THR A 87 3.11 -12.16 3.33
CA THR A 87 1.72 -11.77 3.05
C THR A 87 1.66 -10.66 2.00
N MET A 88 2.42 -9.57 2.17
CA MET A 88 2.50 -8.49 1.19
C MET A 88 3.08 -8.97 -0.15
N MET A 89 4.15 -9.75 -0.11
CA MET A 89 4.78 -10.31 -1.31
C MET A 89 3.81 -11.27 -2.04
N THR A 90 3.03 -12.06 -1.32
CA THR A 90 1.98 -12.90 -1.92
C THR A 90 0.89 -12.04 -2.58
N GLY A 91 0.49 -10.93 -1.96
CA GLY A 91 -0.45 -9.97 -2.54
C GLY A 91 0.07 -9.34 -3.84
N MET A 92 1.32 -8.87 -3.83
CA MET A 92 1.97 -8.28 -5.00
C MET A 92 2.06 -9.28 -6.16
N LEU A 93 2.56 -10.49 -5.89
CA LEU A 93 2.68 -11.54 -6.90
C LEU A 93 1.32 -11.91 -7.50
N ARG A 94 0.26 -11.91 -6.67
CA ARG A 94 -1.11 -12.11 -7.14
C ARG A 94 -1.57 -10.98 -8.07
N ALA A 95 -1.25 -9.73 -7.76
CA ALA A 95 -1.54 -8.59 -8.64
C ALA A 95 -0.75 -8.69 -9.96
N SER A 96 0.46 -9.25 -9.94
CA SER A 96 1.28 -9.53 -11.13
C SER A 96 0.89 -10.83 -11.87
N GLY A 97 -0.24 -11.46 -11.52
CA GLY A 97 -0.77 -12.63 -12.22
C GLY A 97 -0.21 -13.99 -11.78
N TYR A 98 0.51 -14.05 -10.65
CA TYR A 98 1.04 -15.28 -10.06
C TYR A 98 0.30 -15.65 -8.76
N ARG A 99 -0.38 -16.79 -8.75
CA ARG A 99 -1.05 -17.35 -7.56
C ARG A 99 -0.12 -18.30 -6.83
N LEU A 100 0.73 -17.73 -5.98
CA LEU A 100 1.62 -18.46 -5.09
C LEU A 100 1.05 -18.48 -3.66
N GLY A 101 1.36 -19.52 -2.89
CA GLY A 101 0.97 -19.62 -1.50
C GLY A 101 2.02 -19.01 -0.57
N GLU A 102 1.58 -18.39 0.54
CA GLU A 102 2.48 -17.70 1.48
C GLU A 102 3.63 -18.57 1.99
N ARG A 103 3.41 -19.88 2.17
CA ARG A 103 4.46 -20.80 2.65
C ARG A 103 5.58 -20.99 1.64
N ALA A 104 5.28 -20.95 0.35
CA ALA A 104 6.29 -21.02 -0.70
C ALA A 104 7.02 -19.69 -0.81
N VAL A 105 6.28 -18.56 -0.82
CA VAL A 105 6.85 -17.22 -0.83
C VAL A 105 7.75 -17.00 0.39
N ARG A 106 7.35 -17.45 1.59
CA ARG A 106 8.19 -17.40 2.80
C ARG A 106 9.50 -18.18 2.64
N ARG A 107 9.47 -19.35 2.00
CA ARG A 107 10.68 -20.16 1.75
C ARG A 107 11.61 -19.46 0.77
N ALA A 108 11.06 -18.95 -0.33
CA ALA A 108 11.81 -18.17 -1.31
C ALA A 108 12.44 -16.92 -0.67
N LEU A 109 11.68 -16.15 0.11
CA LEU A 109 12.22 -14.98 0.84
C LEU A 109 13.34 -15.37 1.82
N ALA A 110 13.25 -16.52 2.49
CA ALA A 110 14.31 -16.98 3.39
C ALA A 110 15.62 -17.31 2.64
N GLN A 111 15.54 -17.70 1.36
CA GLN A 111 16.69 -17.98 0.50
C GLN A 111 17.22 -16.73 -0.20
N ILE A 112 16.34 -15.85 -0.67
CA ILE A 112 16.70 -14.64 -1.42
C ILE A 112 17.17 -13.52 -0.49
N THR A 113 16.53 -13.35 0.68
CA THR A 113 16.82 -12.28 1.65
C THR A 113 16.98 -12.85 3.08
N PRO A 114 18.04 -13.65 3.33
CA PRO A 114 18.23 -14.33 4.61
C PRO A 114 18.39 -13.35 5.78
N GLN A 115 19.14 -12.26 5.59
CA GLN A 115 19.37 -11.23 6.61
C GLN A 115 18.05 -10.60 7.09
N TYR A 116 17.18 -10.17 6.17
CA TYR A 116 15.87 -9.60 6.53
C TYR A 116 14.92 -10.61 7.15
N THR A 117 15.03 -11.87 6.75
CA THR A 117 14.27 -12.95 7.36
C THR A 117 14.71 -13.16 8.81
N GLN A 118 16.01 -13.07 9.10
CA GLN A 118 16.56 -13.12 10.45
C GLN A 118 16.12 -11.92 11.30
N MET A 119 16.25 -10.69 10.78
CA MET A 119 15.82 -9.47 11.49
C MET A 119 14.32 -9.49 11.84
N ARG A 120 13.46 -10.11 11.02
CA ARG A 120 12.03 -10.30 11.36
C ARG A 120 11.76 -11.35 12.43
N ARG A 121 12.65 -12.33 12.59
CA ARG A 121 12.57 -13.31 13.69
C ARG A 121 12.98 -12.67 15.00
N GLU A 122 14.00 -11.80 14.94
CA GLU A 122 14.50 -11.01 16.07
C GLU A 122 13.55 -9.86 16.46
N GLY A 123 12.55 -9.56 15.62
CA GLY A 123 11.47 -8.60 15.93
C GLY A 123 11.74 -7.18 15.44
N THR A 124 12.97 -6.89 15.00
CA THR A 124 13.46 -5.56 14.62
C THR A 124 12.72 -4.93 13.43
N VAL A 125 12.13 -5.76 12.55
CA VAL A 125 11.48 -5.31 11.29
C VAL A 125 9.94 -5.43 11.32
N ARG A 126 9.35 -6.08 12.35
CA ARG A 126 7.89 -6.31 12.38
C ARG A 126 7.07 -5.04 12.59
N HIS A 127 7.70 -3.96 13.05
CA HIS A 127 7.04 -2.68 13.35
C HIS A 127 7.29 -1.59 12.28
N THR A 128 8.14 -1.85 11.30
CA THR A 128 8.31 -0.94 10.15
C THR A 128 7.23 -1.24 9.12
N ASN A 129 6.40 -0.24 8.83
CA ASN A 129 5.45 -0.27 7.71
C ASN A 129 6.21 -0.66 6.43
N PRO A 130 5.57 -1.32 5.45
CA PRO A 130 6.13 -1.47 4.12
C PRO A 130 6.23 -0.07 3.51
N HIS A 131 7.35 0.60 3.78
CA HIS A 131 7.64 1.90 3.26
C HIS A 131 7.90 1.71 1.76
N VAL A 132 7.04 2.26 0.93
CA VAL A 132 7.26 2.41 -0.52
C VAL A 132 8.66 3.01 -0.80
N TYR A 133 9.18 3.78 0.15
CA TYR A 133 10.53 4.35 0.16
C TYR A 133 11.68 3.33 0.24
N TYR A 134 11.46 2.14 0.80
CA TYR A 134 12.55 1.18 1.05
C TYR A 134 13.16 0.64 -0.24
N ALA A 135 12.40 0.48 -1.32
CA ALA A 135 12.95 0.06 -2.62
C ALA A 135 13.86 1.14 -3.23
N VAL A 136 13.54 2.42 -3.02
CA VAL A 136 14.36 3.55 -3.49
C VAL A 136 15.61 3.69 -2.61
N CYS A 137 15.47 3.54 -1.29
CA CYS A 137 16.60 3.53 -0.35
C CYS A 137 17.56 2.36 -0.58
N PHE A 138 17.02 1.16 -0.75
CA PHE A 138 17.81 -0.06 -0.93
C PHE A 138 18.58 -0.08 -2.26
N ASN A 139 18.09 0.62 -3.28
CA ASN A 139 18.80 0.77 -4.55
C ASN A 139 19.86 1.91 -4.52
N GLY A 140 20.12 2.51 -3.35
CA GLY A 140 21.11 3.57 -3.16
C GLY A 140 20.71 4.93 -3.72
N PHE A 141 19.44 5.11 -4.13
CA PHE A 141 18.95 6.38 -4.66
C PHE A 141 18.51 7.35 -3.57
N LEU A 142 18.22 6.89 -2.35
CA LEU A 142 17.72 7.75 -1.27
C LEU A 142 18.31 7.31 0.06
N ASP A 143 19.15 8.11 0.67
CA ASP A 143 19.59 7.89 2.04
C ASP A 143 18.52 8.43 2.99
N ILE A 144 17.84 7.54 3.71
CA ILE A 144 16.81 7.92 4.69
C ILE A 144 17.40 8.17 6.07
N ASP A 145 18.70 7.99 6.27
CA ASP A 145 19.42 8.40 7.47
C ASP A 145 19.96 9.82 7.33
N ASP A 146 20.24 10.24 6.09
CA ASP A 146 20.56 11.62 5.71
C ASP A 146 19.41 12.61 6.06
N PRO A 147 19.70 13.67 6.84
CA PRO A 147 18.70 14.70 7.18
C PRO A 147 18.01 15.33 5.96
N PHE A 148 18.74 15.49 4.84
CA PHE A 148 18.16 16.08 3.62
C PHE A 148 17.19 15.11 2.95
N GLY A 149 17.60 13.85 2.76
CA GLY A 149 16.71 12.79 2.26
C GLY A 149 15.43 12.64 3.10
N LYS A 150 15.56 12.68 4.43
CA LYS A 150 14.39 12.69 5.35
C LYS A 150 13.45 13.87 5.09
N HIS A 151 13.99 15.07 4.95
CA HIS A 151 13.21 16.28 4.71
C HIS A 151 12.51 16.27 3.34
N CYS A 152 13.24 15.94 2.28
CA CYS A 152 12.69 15.85 0.93
C CYS A 152 11.50 14.89 0.88
N VAL A 153 11.66 13.71 1.49
CA VAL A 153 10.60 12.70 1.56
C VAL A 153 9.40 13.19 2.34
N SER A 154 9.61 13.74 3.54
CA SER A 154 8.52 14.20 4.40
C SER A 154 7.76 15.37 3.77
N ALA A 155 8.48 16.32 3.16
CA ALA A 155 7.90 17.50 2.52
C ALA A 155 7.01 17.11 1.33
N ILE A 156 7.53 16.32 0.39
CA ILE A 156 6.74 15.88 -0.78
C ILE A 156 5.54 15.04 -0.35
N ALA A 157 5.74 14.07 0.54
CA ALA A 157 4.65 13.21 1.00
C ALA A 157 3.53 14.03 1.64
N SER A 158 3.89 14.98 2.50
CA SER A 158 2.93 15.88 3.14
C SER A 158 2.18 16.73 2.12
N LYS A 159 2.87 17.34 1.15
CA LYS A 159 2.24 18.17 0.11
C LYS A 159 1.31 17.35 -0.80
N CYS A 160 1.71 16.14 -1.19
CA CYS A 160 0.85 15.24 -1.95
C CYS A 160 -0.39 14.81 -1.13
N CYS A 161 -0.21 14.48 0.16
CA CYS A 161 -1.34 14.19 1.04
C CYS A 161 -2.28 15.39 1.20
N MET A 162 -1.76 16.61 1.24
CA MET A 162 -2.55 17.84 1.30
C MET A 162 -3.41 18.01 0.05
N VAL A 163 -2.90 17.72 -1.15
CA VAL A 163 -3.72 17.69 -2.38
C VAL A 163 -4.88 16.70 -2.22
N GLY A 164 -4.60 15.49 -1.74
CA GLY A 164 -5.62 14.49 -1.47
C GLY A 164 -6.71 14.98 -0.50
N LEU A 165 -6.31 15.65 0.59
CA LEU A 165 -7.25 16.22 1.57
C LEU A 165 -8.08 17.38 0.97
N GLN A 166 -7.43 18.26 0.21
CA GLN A 166 -8.09 19.38 -0.47
C GLN A 166 -9.13 18.92 -1.48
N ASN A 167 -8.92 17.77 -2.12
CA ASN A 167 -9.91 17.16 -3.02
C ASN A 167 -10.98 16.37 -2.25
N PHE A 168 -10.57 15.63 -1.22
CA PHE A 168 -11.47 14.77 -0.46
C PHE A 168 -12.51 15.55 0.35
N ILE A 169 -12.11 16.58 1.09
CA ILE A 169 -13.00 17.34 1.98
C ILE A 169 -14.22 17.92 1.22
N PRO A 170 -14.06 18.68 0.12
CA PRO A 170 -15.22 19.21 -0.61
C PRO A 170 -16.05 18.10 -1.24
N ALA A 171 -15.42 17.06 -1.81
CA ALA A 171 -16.15 15.92 -2.37
C ALA A 171 -16.99 15.19 -1.31
N TRP A 172 -16.42 14.99 -0.13
CA TRP A 172 -17.09 14.40 1.02
C TRP A 172 -18.21 15.30 1.56
N ASN A 173 -18.09 16.62 1.53
CA ASN A 173 -19.17 17.47 2.01
C ASN A 173 -20.30 17.65 0.99
N ALA A 174 -20.01 17.46 -0.31
CA ALA A 174 -20.97 17.57 -1.39
C ALA A 174 -21.69 16.25 -1.76
N HIS A 175 -21.24 15.09 -1.25
CA HIS A 175 -21.87 13.81 -1.60
C HIS A 175 -23.24 13.61 -0.93
N THR A 176 -24.10 12.80 -1.56
CA THR A 176 -25.39 12.42 -0.98
C THR A 176 -25.23 11.23 -0.04
N ILE A 177 -25.63 11.38 1.22
CA ILE A 177 -25.76 10.28 2.17
C ILE A 177 -27.18 9.69 2.06
N PRO A 178 -27.34 8.39 1.78
CA PRO A 178 -28.66 7.76 1.68
C PRO A 178 -29.51 8.05 2.91
N SER A 179 -30.79 8.41 2.70
CA SER A 179 -31.75 8.76 3.76
C SER A 179 -31.38 9.96 4.66
N LYS A 180 -30.29 10.68 4.39
CA LYS A 180 -29.87 11.87 5.14
C LYS A 180 -29.81 13.13 4.27
N GLY A 181 -29.31 13.03 3.04
CA GLY A 181 -29.12 14.18 2.14
C GLY A 181 -27.65 14.59 2.00
N ILE A 182 -27.39 15.81 1.53
CA ILE A 182 -26.04 16.33 1.28
C ILE A 182 -25.54 17.09 2.52
N PRO A 183 -24.36 16.76 3.10
CA PRO A 183 -23.83 17.40 4.30
C PRO A 183 -23.83 18.93 4.25
N ASP A 184 -23.33 19.55 3.17
CA ASP A 184 -23.32 21.01 3.05
C ASP A 184 -24.73 21.61 3.05
N ALA A 185 -25.68 20.97 2.38
CA ALA A 185 -27.08 21.42 2.36
C ALA A 185 -27.74 21.27 3.74
N LEU A 186 -27.45 20.17 4.45
CA LEU A 186 -27.92 19.95 5.81
C LEU A 186 -27.33 20.96 6.79
N PHE A 187 -26.03 21.25 6.66
CA PHE A 187 -25.35 22.27 7.45
C PHE A 187 -25.95 23.65 7.22
N ALA A 188 -26.19 24.04 5.96
CA ALA A 188 -26.81 25.31 5.62
C ALA A 188 -28.26 25.41 6.14
N ALA A 189 -29.06 24.35 6.01
CA ALA A 189 -30.46 24.32 6.45
C ALA A 189 -30.63 24.26 7.98
N HIS A 190 -29.62 23.78 8.71
CA HIS A 190 -29.68 23.56 10.15
C HIS A 190 -28.58 24.29 10.93
N LEU A 191 -28.03 25.37 10.36
CA LEU A 191 -27.00 26.18 11.01
C LEU A 191 -27.57 26.89 12.25
N ARG A 192 -27.52 26.21 13.40
CA ARG A 192 -27.94 26.76 14.70
C ARG A 192 -26.77 27.21 15.58
N THR A 193 -25.56 27.12 15.06
CA THR A 193 -24.33 27.50 15.76
C THR A 193 -23.94 28.93 15.37
N ALA A 194 -23.72 29.79 16.36
CA ALA A 194 -23.11 31.10 16.13
C ALA A 194 -21.67 30.92 15.62
N ARG A 195 -21.24 31.74 14.65
CA ARG A 195 -19.81 31.80 14.31
C ARG A 195 -19.07 32.36 15.51
N ILE A 196 -18.22 31.53 16.11
CA ILE A 196 -17.31 31.97 17.17
C ILE A 196 -16.21 32.80 16.49
N PRO A 197 -16.00 34.05 16.91
CA PRO A 197 -14.95 34.88 16.34
C PRO A 197 -13.55 34.27 16.55
N PRO A 198 -12.61 34.42 15.59
CA PRO A 198 -11.29 33.80 15.67
C PRO A 198 -10.51 34.14 16.95
N GLN A 199 -10.74 35.32 17.55
CA GLN A 199 -10.10 35.71 18.81
C GLN A 199 -10.42 34.81 20.01
N PHE A 200 -11.46 33.97 19.92
CA PHE A 200 -11.77 32.99 20.96
C PHE A 200 -11.06 31.65 20.75
N PHE A 201 -10.37 31.47 19.62
CA PHE A 201 -9.49 30.34 19.35
C PHE A 201 -8.04 30.83 19.38
N PRO A 202 -7.40 30.83 20.56
CA PRO A 202 -5.95 31.05 20.64
C PRO A 202 -5.20 30.09 19.72
N LEU A 203 -4.02 30.51 19.27
CA LEU A 203 -3.19 29.69 18.39
C LEU A 203 -2.91 28.34 19.07
N ALA A 204 -2.82 27.27 18.26
CA ALA A 204 -2.57 25.92 18.79
C ALA A 204 -1.29 25.86 19.64
N GLU A 205 -0.30 26.68 19.28
CA GLU A 205 0.95 26.85 20.03
C GLU A 205 0.74 27.49 21.40
N GLU A 206 -0.10 28.51 21.49
CA GLU A 206 -0.46 29.19 22.74
C GLU A 206 -1.23 28.24 23.67
N LEU A 207 -2.20 27.49 23.12
CA LEU A 207 -2.94 26.47 23.87
C LEU A 207 -2.04 25.35 24.39
N ALA A 208 -1.11 24.87 23.56
CA ALA A 208 -0.15 23.84 23.95
C ALA A 208 0.77 24.36 25.07
N ALA A 209 1.25 25.60 24.94
CA ALA A 209 2.09 26.25 25.95
C ALA A 209 1.33 26.42 27.27
N ASP A 210 0.07 26.89 27.23
CA ASP A 210 -0.76 27.05 28.42
C ASP A 210 -1.10 25.71 29.07
N TYR A 211 -1.38 24.67 28.30
CA TYR A 211 -1.61 23.33 28.85
C TYR A 211 -0.38 22.82 29.61
N ILE A 212 0.82 22.98 29.05
CA ILE A 212 2.08 22.62 29.71
C ILE A 212 2.33 23.48 30.96
N ARG A 213 2.08 24.79 30.85
CA ARG A 213 2.22 25.74 31.97
C ARG A 213 1.34 25.35 33.16
N ASN A 214 0.19 24.74 32.90
CA ASN A 214 -0.75 24.23 33.89
C ASN A 214 -0.48 22.78 34.34
N GLY A 215 0.72 22.26 34.07
CA GLY A 215 1.14 20.92 34.52
C GLY A 215 0.73 19.78 33.60
N GLY A 216 0.14 20.08 32.44
CA GLY A 216 -0.11 19.12 31.39
C GLY A 216 1.19 18.60 30.76
N THR A 217 1.17 17.37 30.26
CA THR A 217 2.31 16.78 29.54
C THR A 217 1.89 16.43 28.12
N LEU A 218 2.56 17.01 27.13
CA LEU A 218 2.36 16.67 25.71
C LEU A 218 3.45 15.72 25.25
N THR A 219 3.05 14.68 24.51
CA THR A 219 4.01 13.85 23.79
C THR A 219 4.25 14.49 22.43
N TYR A 220 5.45 15.02 22.23
CA TYR A 220 5.85 15.54 20.93
C TYR A 220 6.35 14.40 20.05
N PRO A 221 5.84 14.25 18.81
CA PRO A 221 6.45 13.33 17.87
C PRO A 221 7.91 13.75 17.64
N ALA A 222 8.81 12.77 17.55
CA ALA A 222 10.19 13.04 17.18
C ALA A 222 10.21 13.80 15.84
N PRO A 223 10.95 14.91 15.72
CA PRO A 223 10.98 15.68 14.49
C PRO A 223 11.58 14.82 13.37
N PHE A 224 10.79 14.56 12.33
CA PHE A 224 11.22 13.82 11.15
C PHE A 224 11.36 14.78 9.96
N GLY A 225 12.54 14.84 9.36
CA GLY A 225 12.79 15.64 8.16
C GLY A 225 12.64 17.15 8.37
N ARG A 226 13.37 17.73 9.33
CA ARG A 226 13.48 19.19 9.48
C ARG A 226 14.06 19.80 8.20
N ASP A 227 13.53 20.95 7.78
CA ASP A 227 14.07 21.66 6.63
C ASP A 227 15.50 22.12 6.93
N PRO A 228 16.50 21.65 6.16
CA PRO A 228 17.88 22.11 6.32
C PRO A 228 18.06 23.59 5.98
N LEU A 229 17.11 24.18 5.25
CA LEU A 229 17.06 25.61 4.91
C LEU A 229 16.19 26.40 5.89
N ASP A 230 15.86 25.84 7.06
CA ASP A 230 15.16 26.59 8.11
C ASP A 230 15.97 27.84 8.50
N GLY A 231 15.29 28.99 8.59
CA GLY A 231 15.93 30.30 8.75
C GLY A 231 16.36 30.99 7.44
N HIS A 232 16.23 30.34 6.28
CA HIS A 232 16.56 30.90 4.96
C HIS A 232 15.35 30.89 4.00
N PRO A 233 14.36 31.78 4.19
CA PRO A 233 13.11 31.75 3.45
C PRO A 233 13.29 31.91 1.93
N ASP A 234 14.26 32.74 1.50
CA ASP A 234 14.53 32.95 0.08
C ASP A 234 14.98 31.67 -0.62
N LEU A 235 15.80 30.87 0.06
CA LEU A 235 16.29 29.58 -0.44
C LEU A 235 15.17 28.52 -0.46
N GLN A 236 14.27 28.56 0.53
CA GLN A 236 13.09 27.68 0.55
C GLN A 236 12.17 27.96 -0.64
N VAL A 237 11.94 29.24 -0.96
CA VAL A 237 11.11 29.64 -2.11
C VAL A 237 11.77 29.25 -3.43
N GLN A 238 13.08 29.46 -3.57
CA GLN A 238 13.83 29.05 -4.75
C GLN A 238 13.78 27.52 -4.96
N LYS A 239 13.99 26.75 -3.88
CA LYS A 239 13.83 25.29 -3.86
C LYS A 239 12.45 24.86 -4.34
N GLU A 240 11.38 25.43 -3.77
CA GLU A 240 10.01 25.07 -4.12
C GLU A 240 9.67 25.46 -5.57
N THR A 241 10.13 26.62 -6.04
CA THR A 241 9.94 27.08 -7.42
C THR A 241 10.59 26.13 -8.42
N LEU A 242 11.83 25.71 -8.14
CA LEU A 242 12.59 24.81 -8.99
C LEU A 242 11.97 23.41 -9.03
N LEU A 243 11.51 22.89 -7.89
CA LEU A 243 10.77 21.63 -7.83
C LEU A 243 9.49 21.69 -8.69
N LEU A 244 8.70 22.75 -8.50
CA LEU A 244 7.41 22.92 -9.19
C LEU A 244 7.57 23.21 -10.68
N SER A 245 8.75 23.68 -11.13
CA SER A 245 9.06 23.82 -12.56
C SER A 245 9.09 22.47 -13.31
N THR A 246 9.31 21.37 -12.59
CA THR A 246 9.42 20.03 -13.17
C THR A 246 8.11 19.25 -13.09
N CYS A 247 7.41 19.37 -11.96
CA CYS A 247 6.18 18.64 -11.69
C CYS A 247 5.42 19.29 -10.53
N SER A 248 4.10 19.40 -10.67
CA SER A 248 3.20 19.89 -9.62
C SER A 248 2.87 18.81 -8.58
N TYR A 249 2.44 19.20 -7.39
CA TYR A 249 2.02 18.25 -6.36
C TYR A 249 0.76 17.47 -6.77
N ASP A 250 -0.13 18.05 -7.59
CA ASP A 250 -1.28 17.35 -8.15
C ASP A 250 -0.87 16.20 -9.07
N GLU A 251 0.03 16.47 -10.02
CA GLU A 251 0.56 15.44 -10.91
C GLU A 251 1.24 14.32 -10.11
N MET A 252 2.07 14.67 -9.12
CA MET A 252 2.69 13.67 -8.22
C MET A 252 1.64 12.84 -7.47
N PHE A 253 0.60 13.48 -6.94
CA PHE A 253 -0.47 12.81 -6.20
C PHE A 253 -1.24 11.82 -7.10
N TYR A 254 -1.67 12.24 -8.29
CA TYR A 254 -2.42 11.39 -9.21
C TYR A 254 -1.56 10.27 -9.80
N ASP A 255 -0.28 10.51 -10.09
CA ASP A 255 0.64 9.44 -10.52
C ASP A 255 0.83 8.39 -9.44
N CYS A 256 0.93 8.80 -8.16
CA CYS A 256 0.97 7.87 -7.04
C CYS A 256 -0.33 7.06 -6.94
N LEU A 257 -1.48 7.71 -7.11
CA LEU A 257 -2.80 7.08 -7.02
C LEU A 257 -3.04 6.05 -8.14
N LEU A 258 -2.56 6.35 -9.35
CA LEU A 258 -2.68 5.49 -10.53
C LEU A 258 -1.59 4.40 -10.62
N GLY A 259 -0.63 4.40 -9.69
CA GLY A 259 0.46 3.42 -9.64
C GLY A 259 1.49 3.59 -10.76
N HIS A 260 1.63 4.80 -11.32
CA HIS A 260 2.60 5.11 -12.36
C HIS A 260 4.01 5.30 -11.77
N VAL A 261 4.75 4.20 -11.61
CA VAL A 261 6.10 4.19 -10.99
C VAL A 261 7.17 4.94 -11.82
N ALA A 262 6.92 5.18 -13.11
CA ALA A 262 7.91 5.78 -14.01
C ALA A 262 8.17 7.28 -13.78
N TYR A 263 7.16 8.01 -13.29
CA TYR A 263 7.25 9.46 -13.06
C TYR A 263 7.85 9.80 -11.69
N SER A 264 7.48 9.04 -10.66
CA SER A 264 8.04 9.20 -9.32
C SER A 264 9.57 9.09 -9.32
N GLY A 265 10.14 8.16 -10.09
CA GLY A 265 11.59 8.02 -10.22
C GLY A 265 12.31 9.19 -10.90
N LYS A 266 11.64 10.01 -11.73
CA LYS A 266 12.24 11.23 -12.32
C LYS A 266 12.19 12.40 -11.33
N VAL A 267 11.06 12.56 -10.64
CA VAL A 267 10.89 13.59 -9.61
C VAL A 267 11.85 13.38 -8.44
N TRP A 268 11.95 12.15 -7.92
CA TRP A 268 12.90 11.82 -6.86
C TRP A 268 14.35 12.06 -7.29
N ARG A 269 14.71 11.65 -8.51
CA ARG A 269 16.05 11.91 -9.04
C ARG A 269 16.33 13.40 -9.14
N HIS A 270 15.45 14.16 -9.78
CA HIS A 270 15.64 15.60 -9.95
C HIS A 270 15.76 16.34 -8.60
N MET A 271 14.95 15.97 -7.62
CA MET A 271 15.01 16.61 -6.29
C MET A 271 16.35 16.36 -5.57
N LEU A 272 16.87 15.14 -5.67
CA LEU A 272 18.18 14.78 -5.11
C LEU A 272 19.32 15.47 -5.86
N THR A 273 19.27 15.55 -7.20
CA THR A 273 20.31 16.26 -7.97
C THR A 273 20.33 17.75 -7.65
N LEU A 274 19.16 18.38 -7.59
CA LEU A 274 19.06 19.79 -7.26
C LEU A 274 19.66 20.08 -5.87
N HIS A 275 19.49 19.20 -4.88
CA HIS A 275 19.97 19.43 -3.52
C HIS A 275 21.47 19.16 -3.32
N VAL A 276 22.09 18.27 -4.10
CA VAL A 276 23.56 18.11 -4.07
C VAL A 276 24.25 19.44 -4.41
N ASP A 277 23.68 20.22 -5.32
CA ASP A 277 24.22 21.53 -5.69
C ASP A 277 24.12 22.57 -4.54
N TRP A 278 23.03 22.55 -3.77
CA TRP A 278 22.85 23.45 -2.61
C TRP A 278 23.66 23.03 -1.37
N SER A 279 24.02 21.75 -1.23
CA SER A 279 24.86 21.28 -0.12
C SER A 279 26.34 21.67 -0.25
N ASN A 280 26.76 22.06 -1.46
CA ASN A 280 28.12 22.50 -1.78
C ASN A 280 28.26 24.05 -1.87
N SER A 281 27.18 24.78 -1.56
CA SER A 281 27.10 26.25 -1.60
C SER A 281 27.05 26.84 -0.20
#